data_AF-A0A6C0LKG2-F1
#
_entry.id   AF-A0A6C0LKG2-F1
#
_cell.length_a   1.000
_cell.length_b   1.000
_cell.length_c   1.000
_cell.angle_alpha   90.00
_cell.angle_beta   90.00
_cell.angle_gamma   90.00
#
_symmetry.space_group_name_H-M   'P 1'
#
loop_
_entity.id
_entity.type
_entity.pdbx_description
1 polymer ?
#
loop_
_entity_poly.entity_id
_entity_poly.type
_entity_poly.pdbx_seq_one_letter_code
_entity_poly.pdbx_strand_id
1 'polypeptide(L)'
;METPAFEELIQSTKNSCNDNELNKIRNKIEAMNKFNQIEVLRMLYNGKAILNENNYGVFVNMSNLNMSLLTELTNYISYVETQEENLNDIEKQKSNYINTYFNNNIKDNGSINSNNVPIQSQLVGG
;
A
#
# COMPACT_ATOMS: atom_id res chain seq x y z
N MET A 1 -11.57 15.85 51.83
CA MET A 1 -11.34 16.68 50.62
C MET A 1 -10.20 16.02 49.87
N GLU A 2 -10.52 15.18 48.90
CA GLU A 2 -9.48 14.57 48.05
C GLU A 2 -8.97 15.62 47.06
N THR A 3 -7.64 15.68 46.93
CA THR A 3 -6.92 16.72 46.20
C THR A 3 -7.05 16.54 44.69
N PRO A 4 -7.23 17.64 43.92
CA PRO A 4 -7.32 17.60 42.45
C PRO A 4 -6.10 17.00 41.74
N ALA A 5 -4.96 16.91 42.45
CA ALA A 5 -3.74 16.29 41.94
C ALA A 5 -3.87 14.78 41.64
N PHE A 6 -4.75 14.05 42.32
CA PHE A 6 -4.96 12.62 42.03
C PHE A 6 -5.75 12.43 40.73
N GLU A 7 -6.75 13.26 40.50
CA GLU A 7 -7.58 13.24 39.29
C GLU A 7 -6.79 13.72 38.05
N GLU A 8 -5.89 14.70 38.24
CA GLU A 8 -4.93 15.16 37.24
C GLU A 8 -3.87 14.09 36.90
N LEU A 9 -3.46 13.26 37.88
CA LEU A 9 -2.58 12.11 37.65
C LEU A 9 -3.29 10.99 36.88
N ILE A 10 -4.57 10.73 37.17
CA ILE A 10 -5.38 9.80 36.38
C ILE A 10 -5.51 10.30 34.93
N GLN A 11 -5.68 11.61 34.72
CA GLN A 11 -5.76 12.17 33.37
C GLN A 11 -4.43 12.14 32.60
N SER A 12 -3.29 12.33 33.28
CA SER A 12 -1.96 12.23 32.65
C SER A 12 -1.50 10.79 32.36
N THR A 13 -2.01 9.80 33.09
CA THR A 13 -1.84 8.37 32.77
C THR A 13 -2.82 7.89 31.70
N LYS A 14 -3.96 8.57 31.55
CA LYS A 14 -4.86 8.51 30.40
C LYS A 14 -4.33 9.34 29.22
N ASN A 15 -3.05 9.18 28.88
CA ASN A 15 -2.56 9.56 27.55
C ASN A 15 -3.17 8.60 26.53
N SER A 16 -4.46 8.85 26.32
CA SER A 16 -5.36 8.32 25.32
C SER A 16 -4.71 8.54 23.98
N CYS A 17 -4.66 7.49 23.16
CA CYS A 17 -4.41 7.67 21.74
C CYS A 17 -5.34 8.78 21.26
N ASN A 18 -4.77 9.85 20.71
CA ASN A 18 -5.53 11.01 20.23
C ASN A 18 -6.55 10.49 19.20
N ASP A 19 -7.83 10.83 19.36
CA ASP A 19 -8.90 10.36 18.47
C ASP A 19 -8.58 10.65 16.99
N ASN A 20 -7.82 11.73 16.72
CA ASN A 20 -7.33 12.06 15.39
C ASN A 20 -6.36 11.00 14.85
N GLU A 21 -5.46 10.45 15.67
CA GLU A 21 -4.53 9.39 15.27
C GLU A 21 -5.26 8.06 15.03
N LEU A 22 -6.23 7.71 15.88
CA LEU A 22 -7.07 6.53 15.66
C LEU A 22 -7.88 6.62 14.35
N ASN A 23 -8.41 7.81 14.05
CA ASN A 23 -9.11 8.06 12.78
C ASN A 23 -8.15 7.97 11.58
N LYS A 24 -6.92 8.48 11.69
CA LYS A 24 -5.91 8.33 10.63
C LYS A 24 -5.60 6.86 10.35
N ILE A 25 -5.34 6.06 11.39
CA ILE A 25 -5.06 4.62 11.26
C ILE A 25 -6.24 3.92 10.56
N ARG A 26 -7.47 4.18 11.02
CA ARG A 26 -8.69 3.62 10.43
C ARG A 26 -8.81 3.97 8.94
N ASN A 27 -8.73 5.25 8.61
CA ASN A 27 -8.91 5.73 7.23
C ASN A 27 -7.87 5.13 6.29
N LYS A 28 -6.62 4.98 6.76
CA LYS A 28 -5.56 4.33 5.98
C LYS A 28 -5.88 2.85 5.72
N ILE A 29 -6.30 2.12 6.75
CA ILE A 29 -6.69 0.70 6.62
C ILE A 29 -7.88 0.53 5.65
N GLU A 30 -8.92 1.37 5.77
CA GLU A 30 -10.11 1.31 4.91
C GLU A 30 -9.79 1.62 3.44
N ALA A 31 -8.79 2.47 3.18
CA ALA A 31 -8.34 2.81 1.84
C ALA A 31 -7.46 1.74 1.18
N MET A 32 -6.93 0.78 1.95
CA MET A 32 -6.08 -0.28 1.41
C MET A 32 -6.86 -1.25 0.51
N ASN A 33 -6.13 -1.93 -0.38
CA ASN A 33 -6.70 -3.03 -1.15
C ASN A 33 -7.12 -4.21 -0.25
N LYS A 34 -7.97 -5.10 -0.79
CA LYS A 34 -8.51 -6.26 -0.07
C LYS A 34 -7.45 -7.16 0.55
N PHE A 35 -6.30 -7.35 -0.10
CA PHE A 35 -5.23 -8.21 0.41
C PHE A 35 -4.64 -7.63 1.70
N ASN A 36 -4.31 -6.34 1.70
CA ASN A 36 -3.77 -5.65 2.87
C ASN A 36 -4.82 -5.53 3.99
N GLN A 37 -6.09 -5.32 3.67
CA GLN A 37 -7.18 -5.35 4.66
C GLN A 37 -7.33 -6.73 5.32
N ILE A 38 -7.13 -7.84 4.58
CA ILE A 38 -7.14 -9.20 5.15
C ILE A 38 -5.97 -9.40 6.11
N GLU A 39 -4.77 -8.91 5.80
CA GLU A 39 -3.64 -8.99 6.73
C GLU A 39 -3.87 -8.16 7.99
N VAL A 40 -4.43 -6.95 7.86
CA VAL A 40 -4.84 -6.15 9.01
C VAL A 40 -5.86 -6.91 9.87
N LEU A 41 -6.84 -7.57 9.26
CA LEU A 41 -7.80 -8.40 9.99
C LEU A 41 -7.11 -9.56 10.74
N ARG A 42 -6.09 -10.19 10.15
CA ARG A 42 -5.28 -11.22 10.82
C ARG A 42 -4.49 -10.67 11.99
N MET A 43 -3.89 -9.48 11.85
CA MET A 43 -3.18 -8.80 12.94
C MET A 43 -4.14 -8.50 14.09
N LEU A 44 -5.34 -7.99 13.79
CA LEU A 44 -6.37 -7.71 14.79
C LEU A 44 -6.84 -8.99 15.50
N TYR A 45 -7.04 -10.08 14.75
CA TYR A 45 -7.39 -11.40 15.32
C TYR A 45 -6.29 -11.93 16.25
N ASN A 46 -5.04 -11.92 15.80
CA ASN A 46 -3.88 -12.38 16.58
C ASN A 46 -3.64 -11.50 17.82
N GLY A 47 -3.87 -10.19 17.69
CA GLY A 47 -3.82 -9.21 18.76
C GLY A 47 -5.01 -9.27 19.72
N LYS A 48 -5.92 -10.25 19.55
CA LYS A 48 -7.11 -10.48 20.38
C LYS A 48 -8.04 -9.27 20.46
N ALA A 49 -8.14 -8.51 19.37
CA ALA A 49 -9.12 -7.45 19.25
C ALA A 49 -10.55 -8.02 19.29
N ILE A 50 -11.50 -7.23 19.77
CA ILE A 50 -12.92 -7.59 19.71
C ILE A 50 -13.40 -7.33 18.28
N LEU A 51 -13.70 -8.41 17.56
CA LEU A 51 -14.18 -8.38 16.18
C LEU A 51 -15.67 -8.71 16.14
N ASN A 52 -16.47 -7.83 15.53
CA ASN A 52 -17.90 -8.06 15.32
C ASN A 52 -18.18 -8.22 13.82
N GLU A 53 -18.46 -9.45 13.38
CA GLU A 53 -18.71 -9.76 11.98
C GLU A 53 -20.21 -9.74 11.64
N ASN A 54 -20.54 -9.25 10.45
CA ASN A 54 -21.85 -9.42 9.82
C ASN A 54 -21.69 -9.61 8.30
N ASN A 55 -22.80 -9.74 7.57
CA ASN A 55 -22.79 -9.94 6.10
C ASN A 55 -22.10 -8.82 5.30
N TYR A 56 -21.80 -7.68 5.93
CA TYR A 56 -21.18 -6.50 5.32
C TYR A 56 -19.70 -6.32 5.73
N GLY A 57 -19.17 -7.16 6.61
CA GLY A 57 -17.76 -7.13 7.02
C GLY A 57 -17.55 -7.23 8.52
N VAL A 58 -16.37 -6.77 8.96
CA VAL A 58 -15.95 -6.83 10.37
C VAL A 58 -15.88 -5.42 10.95
N PHE A 59 -16.60 -5.19 12.04
CA PHE A 59 -16.55 -3.96 12.81
C PHE A 59 -15.60 -4.09 13.99
N VAL A 60 -14.72 -3.09 14.15
CA VAL A 60 -13.70 -3.03 15.20
C VAL A 60 -13.74 -1.67 15.86
N ASN A 61 -13.78 -1.64 17.19
CA ASN A 61 -13.66 -0.40 17.94
C ASN A 61 -12.19 -0.07 18.20
N MET A 62 -11.67 0.95 17.48
CA MET A 62 -10.27 1.38 17.57
C MET A 62 -9.86 1.82 18.98
N SER A 63 -10.77 2.44 19.74
CA SER A 63 -10.49 2.92 21.10
C SER A 63 -10.30 1.79 22.12
N ASN A 64 -10.70 0.55 21.76
CA ASN A 64 -10.52 -0.63 22.59
C ASN A 64 -9.23 -1.40 22.26
N LEU A 65 -8.47 -0.96 21.25
CA LEU A 65 -7.22 -1.60 20.88
C LEU A 65 -6.11 -1.18 21.85
N ASN A 66 -5.27 -2.14 22.24
CA ASN A 66 -4.11 -1.84 23.06
C ASN A 66 -3.04 -1.11 22.23
N MET A 67 -2.18 -0.35 22.91
CA MET A 67 -1.14 0.46 22.24
C MET A 67 -0.16 -0.37 21.43
N SER A 68 0.18 -1.59 21.86
CA SER A 68 1.08 -2.48 21.10
C SER A 68 0.51 -2.81 19.73
N LEU A 69 -0.77 -3.20 19.68
CA LEU A 69 -1.47 -3.52 18.44
C LEU A 69 -1.62 -2.28 17.55
N LEU A 70 -1.89 -1.11 18.13
CA LEU A 70 -1.91 0.15 17.37
C LEU A 70 -0.55 0.48 16.75
N THR A 71 0.55 0.25 17.47
CA THR A 71 1.91 0.39 16.94
C THR A 71 2.18 -0.61 15.81
N GLU A 72 1.78 -1.88 15.97
CA GLU A 72 1.93 -2.89 14.93
C GLU A 72 1.16 -2.52 13.66
N LEU A 73 -0.11 -2.10 13.80
CA LEU A 73 -0.93 -1.62 12.68
C LEU A 73 -0.28 -0.42 11.98
N THR A 74 0.28 0.52 12.75
CA THR A 74 0.97 1.70 12.20
C THR A 74 2.21 1.30 11.41
N ASN A 75 3.01 0.37 11.92
CA ASN A 75 4.19 -0.14 11.22
C ASN A 75 3.80 -0.87 9.93
N TYR A 76 2.72 -1.66 9.96
CA TYR A 76 2.23 -2.34 8.77
C TYR A 76 1.71 -1.35 7.71
N ILE A 77 0.98 -0.32 8.13
CA ILE A 77 0.58 0.79 7.24
C ILE A 77 1.79 1.39 6.55
N SER A 78 2.84 1.78 7.29
CA SER A 78 4.05 2.34 6.70
C SER A 78 4.73 1.38 5.74
N TYR A 79 4.77 0.08 6.06
CA TYR A 79 5.31 -0.93 5.17
C TYR A 79 4.54 -1.04 3.84
N VAL A 80 3.21 -0.97 3.88
CA VAL A 80 2.37 -0.97 2.68
C VAL A 80 2.60 0.29 1.85
N GLU A 81 2.59 1.47 2.48
CA GLU A 81 2.81 2.75 1.79
C GLU A 81 4.18 2.78 1.10
N THR A 82 5.25 2.35 1.77
CA THR A 82 6.58 2.26 1.17
C THR A 82 6.64 1.27 0.00
N GLN A 83 5.91 0.15 0.07
CA GLN A 83 5.85 -0.77 -1.07
C GLN A 83 5.15 -0.15 -2.29
N GLU A 84 4.04 0.55 -2.08
CA GLU A 84 3.31 1.22 -3.14
C GLU A 84 4.15 2.33 -3.80
N GLU A 85 4.86 3.13 -2.99
CA GLU A 85 5.80 4.15 -3.49
C GLU A 85 6.91 3.53 -4.35
N ASN A 86 7.56 2.47 -3.86
CA ASN A 86 8.62 1.78 -4.59
C ASN A 86 8.12 1.20 -5.92
N LEU A 87 6.93 0.60 -5.93
CA LEU A 87 6.32 0.08 -7.15
C LEU A 87 6.03 1.20 -8.15
N ASN A 88 5.45 2.31 -7.69
CA ASN A 88 5.18 3.48 -8.53
C ASN A 88 6.47 4.06 -9.14
N ASP A 89 7.56 4.11 -8.37
CA ASP A 89 8.84 4.58 -8.85
C ASP A 89 9.43 3.66 -9.93
N ILE A 90 9.34 2.34 -9.74
CA ILE A 90 9.76 1.35 -10.74
C ILE A 90 8.95 1.50 -12.02
N GLU A 91 7.63 1.63 -11.92
CA GLU A 91 6.75 1.82 -13.07
C GLU A 91 7.04 3.12 -13.83
N LYS A 92 7.29 4.20 -13.09
CA LYS A 92 7.68 5.50 -13.65
C LYS A 92 9.01 5.41 -14.39
N GLN A 93 10.01 4.76 -13.80
CA GLN A 93 11.31 4.53 -14.46
C GLN A 93 11.16 3.71 -15.74
N LYS A 94 10.37 2.63 -15.70
CA LYS A 94 10.07 1.80 -16.87
C LYS A 94 9.38 2.61 -17.97
N SER A 95 8.38 3.43 -17.61
CA SER A 95 7.67 4.29 -18.56
C SER A 95 8.60 5.32 -19.20
N ASN A 96 9.45 5.97 -18.39
CA ASN A 96 10.45 6.92 -18.90
C ASN A 96 11.41 6.26 -19.89
N TYR A 97 11.93 5.07 -19.57
CA TYR A 97 12.83 4.34 -20.46
C TYR A 97 12.17 4.01 -21.81
N ILE A 98 10.92 3.54 -21.79
CA ILE A 98 10.14 3.26 -23.01
C ILE A 98 9.96 4.54 -23.84
N ASN A 99 9.55 5.63 -23.18
CA ASN A 99 9.29 6.91 -23.84
C ASN A 99 10.55 7.52 -24.46
N THR A 100 11.68 7.47 -23.76
CA THR A 100 12.94 8.07 -24.22
C THR A 100 13.55 7.30 -25.39
N TYR A 101 13.56 5.96 -25.34
CA TYR A 101 14.36 5.15 -26.28
C TYR A 101 13.54 4.46 -27.38
N PHE A 102 12.24 4.22 -27.19
CA PHE A 102 11.44 3.45 -28.14
C PHE A 102 10.34 4.26 -28.83
N ASN A 103 9.79 5.29 -28.18
CA ASN A 103 8.68 6.08 -28.75
C ASN A 103 9.11 7.16 -29.78
N ASN A 104 10.41 7.45 -29.90
CA ASN A 104 10.95 8.45 -30.84
C ASN A 104 11.34 7.90 -32.22
N ASN A 105 11.31 6.57 -32.45
CA ASN A 105 11.76 5.96 -33.71
C ASN A 105 10.64 5.74 -34.75
N ILE A 106 9.42 6.25 -34.53
CA ILE A 106 8.28 6.06 -35.45
C ILE A 106 8.03 7.28 -36.37
N LYS A 107 8.65 8.44 -36.12
CA LYS A 107 8.37 9.66 -36.91
C LYS A 107 9.37 9.98 -38.04
N ASP A 108 10.56 9.37 -38.05
CA ASP A 108 11.52 9.53 -39.15
C ASP A 108 11.64 8.25 -39.97
N ASN A 109 10.58 7.90 -40.69
CA ASN A 109 10.70 7.05 -41.88
C ASN A 109 10.10 7.81 -43.06
N GLY A 110 10.94 8.67 -43.64
CA GLY A 110 10.77 9.03 -45.04
C GLY A 110 10.71 7.75 -45.87
N SER A 111 9.65 7.63 -46.67
CA SER A 111 9.49 6.76 -47.85
C SER A 111 10.69 5.85 -48.15
N ILE A 112 10.69 4.62 -47.64
CA ILE A 112 11.46 3.53 -48.25
C ILE A 112 10.47 2.66 -49.02
N ASN A 113 10.44 2.91 -50.32
CA ASN A 113 9.71 2.16 -51.34
C ASN A 113 10.28 0.73 -51.40
N SER A 114 9.53 -0.27 -50.90
CA SER A 114 9.89 -1.69 -51.04
C SER A 114 9.43 -2.22 -52.39
N ASN A 115 10.32 -2.18 -53.38
CA ASN A 115 10.19 -3.00 -54.58
C ASN A 115 11.40 -3.95 -54.69
N ASN A 116 11.12 -5.26 -54.56
CA ASN A 116 11.89 -6.43 -55.05
C ASN A 116 13.28 -6.69 -54.40
N VAL A 117 13.71 -7.92 -54.02
CA VAL A 117 13.53 -9.30 -54.54
C VAL A 117 13.78 -10.31 -53.39
N PRO A 118 13.14 -11.51 -53.37
CA PRO A 118 13.43 -12.58 -52.41
C PRO A 118 14.57 -13.50 -52.89
N ILE A 119 15.46 -13.93 -51.99
CA ILE A 119 16.35 -15.09 -52.25
C ILE A 119 16.39 -15.98 -51.01
N GLN A 120 15.80 -17.17 -51.15
CA GLN A 120 16.02 -18.33 -50.28
C GLN A 120 17.48 -18.77 -50.40
N SER A 121 18.23 -18.83 -49.30
CA SER A 121 19.47 -19.61 -49.26
C SER A 121 19.17 -21.04 -48.82
N GLN A 122 19.34 -21.96 -49.76
CA GLN A 122 19.44 -23.39 -49.51
C GLN A 122 20.67 -23.65 -48.63
N LEU A 123 20.50 -24.33 -47.51
CA LEU A 123 21.61 -24.94 -46.78
C LEU A 123 22.04 -26.21 -47.53
N VAL A 124 23.19 -26.11 -48.20
CA VAL A 124 23.95 -27.26 -48.71
C VAL A 124 25.17 -27.45 -47.82
N GLY A 125 25.31 -28.65 -47.27
CA GLY A 125 26.60 -29.32 -47.15
C GLY A 125 27.35 -29.22 -45.83
N GLY A 126 27.42 -30.37 -45.17
CA GLY A 126 28.32 -30.74 -44.08
C GLY A 126 28.00 -32.15 -43.62
#